data_AF-A0AAE1UY75-F1
#
_entry.id   AF-A0AAE1UY75-F1
#
_cell.length_a   1.000
_cell.length_b   1.000
_cell.length_c   1.000
_cell.angle_alpha   90.00
_cell.angle_beta   90.00
_cell.angle_gamma   90.00
#
_symmetry.space_group_name_H-M   'P 1'
#
loop_
_entity.id
_entity.type
_entity.pdbx_description
1 polymer ?
#
loop_
_entity_poly.entity_id
_entity_poly.type
_entity_poly.pdbx_seq_one_letter_code
_entity_poly.pdbx_strand_id
1 'polypeptide(L)'
;MGLILEEEESHVLVPPTNFSVVEENCIYRSGFAQPSNFTFLQSLNLRSIIYLCPEPYPEENLEFLRINKIKLFQSGIDGTKEPTAIPRSAITEALKVLIDVRNHPVLIHCKRGKHRTGCLVGCLRKLQNWCDSSVVEEYKHFAGSKWRETDVRYLESFDVSCIRHCLESIIYRYYGSRTRRLLCAKENLQKPHMTYVL
;
A
#
# COMPACT_ATOMS: atom_id res chain seq x y z
N MET A 1 26.05 5.31 -49.25
CA MET A 1 24.60 5.54 -49.12
C MET A 1 24.07 4.47 -48.18
N GLY A 2 23.54 4.67 -47.00
CA GLY A 2 23.43 5.81 -46.09
C GLY A 2 23.14 5.14 -44.74
N LEU A 3 23.86 5.54 -43.68
CA LEU A 3 23.57 5.06 -42.33
C LEU A 3 22.25 5.71 -41.92
N ILE A 4 21.20 4.92 -41.80
CA ILE A 4 19.97 5.33 -41.13
C ILE A 4 20.35 5.40 -39.66
N LEU A 5 20.59 6.62 -39.17
CA LEU A 5 20.54 6.91 -37.74
C LEU A 5 19.07 6.77 -37.37
N GLU A 6 18.72 5.65 -36.72
CA GLU A 6 17.45 5.58 -35.99
C GLU A 6 17.52 6.68 -34.93
N GLU A 7 16.77 7.75 -35.16
CA GLU A 7 16.56 8.80 -34.16
C GLU A 7 15.93 8.11 -32.94
N GLU A 8 16.69 7.96 -31.86
CA GLU A 8 16.13 7.65 -30.55
C GLU A 8 15.21 8.83 -30.20
N GLU A 9 13.93 8.71 -30.51
CA GLU A 9 12.90 9.60 -30.01
C GLU A 9 13.01 9.56 -28.49
N SER A 10 13.57 10.62 -27.90
CA SER A 10 13.66 10.78 -26.46
C SER A 10 12.25 10.97 -25.91
N HIS A 11 11.51 9.88 -25.79
CA HIS A 11 10.14 9.89 -25.27
C HIS A 11 10.19 10.43 -23.84
N VAL A 12 9.69 11.65 -23.66
CA VAL A 12 9.64 12.30 -22.36
C VAL A 12 8.79 11.44 -21.42
N LEU A 13 9.44 10.79 -20.46
CA LEU A 13 8.75 9.99 -19.47
C LEU A 13 8.10 10.92 -18.44
N VAL A 14 6.76 10.98 -18.47
CA VAL A 14 6.00 11.83 -17.54
C VAL A 14 5.44 10.98 -16.40
N PRO A 15 5.95 11.11 -15.16
CA PRO A 15 5.40 10.39 -14.03
C PRO A 15 3.99 10.87 -13.69
N PRO A 16 3.12 9.99 -13.11
CA PRO A 16 1.84 10.42 -12.59
C PRO A 16 1.99 11.49 -11.51
N THR A 17 0.92 12.26 -11.28
CA THR A 17 0.93 13.29 -10.22
C THR A 17 1.30 12.70 -8.87
N ASN A 18 2.11 13.42 -8.08
CA ASN A 18 2.53 13.00 -6.73
C ASN A 18 3.24 11.63 -6.70
N PHE A 19 3.89 11.23 -7.81
CA PHE A 19 4.71 10.04 -7.86
C PHE A 19 5.93 10.16 -6.94
N SER A 20 6.25 9.10 -6.21
CA SER A 20 7.50 8.98 -5.45
C SER A 20 7.83 7.51 -5.21
N VAL A 21 9.12 7.26 -4.99
CA VAL A 21 9.60 6.00 -4.41
C VAL A 21 9.25 5.98 -2.92
N VAL A 22 8.72 4.87 -2.43
CA VAL A 22 8.51 4.61 -1.00
C VAL A 22 9.62 3.69 -0.50
N GLU A 23 9.87 2.61 -1.24
CA GLU A 23 10.99 1.68 -1.06
C GLU A 23 11.64 1.42 -2.42
N GLU A 24 12.96 1.56 -2.49
CA GLU A 24 13.72 1.42 -3.73
C GLU A 24 13.47 0.09 -4.41
N ASN A 25 13.17 0.13 -5.71
CA ASN A 25 12.87 -1.02 -6.57
C ASN A 25 11.70 -1.91 -6.10
N CYS A 26 10.96 -1.51 -5.05
CA CYS A 26 9.97 -2.37 -4.39
C CYS A 26 8.59 -1.73 -4.33
N ILE A 27 8.48 -0.50 -3.81
CA ILE A 27 7.19 0.15 -3.52
C ILE A 27 7.22 1.57 -4.03
N TYR A 28 6.23 1.90 -4.84
CA TYR A 28 6.01 3.24 -5.37
C TYR A 28 4.66 3.78 -4.89
N ARG A 29 4.55 5.10 -4.84
CA ARG A 29 3.27 5.80 -4.58
C ARG A 29 2.99 6.79 -5.69
N SER A 30 1.71 7.04 -5.98
CA SER A 30 1.31 8.14 -6.86
C SER A 30 -0.16 8.54 -6.70
N GLY A 31 -0.57 9.58 -7.42
CA GLY A 31 -1.96 9.88 -7.75
C GLY A 31 -2.48 9.02 -8.91
N PHE A 32 -3.66 9.36 -9.42
CA PHE A 32 -4.26 8.56 -10.48
C PHE A 32 -3.52 8.77 -11.81
N ALA A 33 -3.09 7.67 -12.43
CA ALA A 33 -2.36 7.70 -13.70
C ALA A 33 -3.29 8.01 -14.88
N GLN A 34 -2.84 8.90 -15.75
CA GLN A 34 -3.46 9.18 -17.05
C GLN A 34 -2.72 8.42 -18.16
N PRO A 35 -3.28 8.29 -19.37
CA PRO A 35 -2.63 7.60 -20.48
C PRO A 35 -1.24 8.14 -20.83
N SER A 36 -1.03 9.46 -20.68
CA SER A 36 0.28 10.09 -20.85
C SER A 36 1.35 9.61 -19.87
N ASN A 37 0.97 8.93 -18.78
CA ASN A 37 1.90 8.37 -17.81
C ASN A 37 2.25 6.89 -18.09
N PHE A 38 1.58 6.23 -19.03
CA PHE A 38 1.70 4.79 -19.22
C PHE A 38 3.13 4.38 -19.64
N THR A 39 3.78 5.14 -20.51
CA THR A 39 5.17 4.91 -20.90
C THR A 39 6.12 4.97 -19.68
N PHE A 40 5.90 5.92 -18.76
CA PHE A 40 6.65 5.98 -17.51
C PHE A 40 6.37 4.75 -16.63
N LEU A 41 5.10 4.36 -16.48
CA LEU A 41 4.73 3.20 -15.67
C LEU A 41 5.28 1.88 -16.22
N GLN A 42 5.44 1.75 -17.55
CA GLN A 42 6.09 0.60 -18.17
C GLN A 42 7.56 0.49 -17.75
N SER A 43 8.27 1.61 -17.67
CA SER A 43 9.69 1.61 -17.23
C SER A 43 9.90 1.07 -15.81
N LEU A 44 8.87 1.13 -14.96
CA LEU A 44 8.92 0.63 -13.58
C LEU A 44 8.78 -0.90 -13.49
N ASN A 45 8.38 -1.58 -14.58
CA ASN A 45 8.15 -3.03 -14.62
C ASN A 45 7.26 -3.53 -13.46
N LEU A 46 6.16 -2.81 -13.21
CA LEU A 46 5.24 -3.11 -12.12
C LEU A 46 4.66 -4.52 -12.27
N ARG A 47 4.56 -5.23 -11.15
CA ARG A 47 3.88 -6.52 -11.08
C ARG A 47 2.46 -6.38 -10.58
N SER A 48 2.21 -5.38 -9.73
CA SER A 48 0.89 -5.11 -9.19
C SER A 48 0.63 -3.64 -8.89
N ILE A 49 -0.65 -3.31 -8.77
CA ILE A 49 -1.15 -2.00 -8.37
C ILE A 49 -2.15 -2.17 -7.23
N ILE A 50 -2.03 -1.34 -6.20
CA ILE A 50 -3.02 -1.19 -5.14
C ILE A 50 -3.80 0.10 -5.39
N TYR A 51 -5.09 -0.06 -5.69
CA TYR A 51 -6.02 1.03 -5.93
C TYR A 51 -6.97 1.22 -4.76
N LEU A 52 -6.90 2.39 -4.12
CA LEU A 52 -7.57 2.66 -2.85
C LEU A 52 -8.93 3.36 -2.97
N CYS A 53 -9.50 3.47 -4.17
CA CYS A 53 -10.78 4.14 -4.35
C CYS A 53 -11.92 3.13 -4.64
N PRO A 54 -13.16 3.41 -4.19
CA PRO A 54 -14.31 2.52 -4.42
C PRO A 54 -14.83 2.55 -5.85
N GLU A 55 -14.56 3.62 -6.61
CA GLU A 55 -15.01 3.78 -7.98
C GLU A 55 -14.41 2.68 -8.88
N PRO A 56 -15.12 2.20 -9.91
CA PRO A 56 -14.56 1.23 -10.85
C PRO A 56 -13.30 1.78 -11.53
N TYR A 57 -12.36 0.90 -11.83
CA TYR A 57 -11.14 1.28 -12.55
C TYR A 57 -11.49 1.58 -14.03
N PRO A 58 -11.03 2.68 -14.62
CA PRO A 58 -11.32 3.02 -16.01
C PRO A 58 -10.81 1.96 -17.00
N GLU A 59 -11.59 1.73 -18.06
CA GLU A 59 -11.33 0.68 -19.05
C GLU A 59 -9.97 0.82 -19.74
N GLU A 60 -9.59 2.04 -20.10
CA GLU A 60 -8.29 2.31 -20.74
C GLU A 60 -7.11 1.92 -19.82
N ASN A 61 -7.23 2.21 -18.52
CA ASN A 61 -6.23 1.80 -17.55
C ASN A 61 -6.26 0.27 -17.33
N LEU A 62 -7.44 -0.36 -17.32
CA LEU A 62 -7.55 -1.83 -17.21
C LEU A 62 -6.87 -2.54 -18.38
N GLU A 63 -7.06 -2.03 -19.60
CA GLU A 63 -6.42 -2.56 -20.79
C GLU A 63 -4.90 -2.45 -20.71
N PHE A 64 -4.39 -1.31 -20.23
CA PHE A 64 -2.97 -1.15 -19.94
C PHE A 64 -2.46 -2.20 -18.93
N LEU A 65 -3.20 -2.47 -17.84
CA LEU A 65 -2.81 -3.50 -16.87
C LEU A 65 -2.81 -4.89 -17.49
N ARG A 66 -3.79 -5.19 -18.36
CA ARG A 66 -3.93 -6.48 -19.04
C ARG A 66 -2.75 -6.74 -19.98
N ILE A 67 -2.39 -5.77 -20.82
CA ILE A 67 -1.27 -5.87 -21.77
C ILE A 67 0.06 -6.09 -21.02
N ASN A 68 0.28 -5.36 -19.94
CA ASN A 68 1.51 -5.42 -19.15
C ASN A 68 1.48 -6.51 -18.06
N LYS A 69 0.43 -7.33 -17.99
CA LYS A 69 0.24 -8.43 -17.01
C LYS A 69 0.33 -7.97 -15.55
N ILE A 70 -0.16 -6.77 -15.27
CA ILE A 70 -0.15 -6.15 -13.95
C ILE A 70 -1.41 -6.56 -13.18
N LYS A 71 -1.24 -7.05 -11.95
CA LYS A 71 -2.37 -7.44 -11.08
C LYS A 71 -2.94 -6.21 -10.36
N LEU A 72 -4.27 -6.02 -10.42
CA LEU A 72 -4.95 -4.97 -9.68
C LEU A 72 -5.53 -5.49 -8.36
N PHE A 73 -5.17 -4.84 -7.25
CA PHE A 73 -5.77 -5.05 -5.94
C PHE A 73 -6.59 -3.81 -5.58
N GLN A 74 -7.91 -3.94 -5.55
CA GLN A 74 -8.79 -2.84 -5.18
C GLN A 74 -9.19 -2.95 -3.70
N SER A 75 -8.96 -1.88 -2.95
CA SER A 75 -9.44 -1.73 -1.57
C SER A 75 -10.18 -0.40 -1.47
N GLY A 76 -11.48 -0.45 -1.73
CA GLY A 76 -12.32 0.75 -1.79
C GLY A 76 -12.40 1.46 -0.45
N ILE A 77 -11.83 2.67 -0.38
CA ILE A 77 -11.93 3.56 0.78
C ILE A 77 -12.67 4.83 0.36
N ASP A 78 -13.79 5.11 1.01
CA ASP A 78 -14.63 6.26 0.68
C ASP A 78 -13.88 7.58 0.85
N GLY A 79 -14.12 8.51 -0.09
CA GLY A 79 -13.41 9.79 -0.16
C GLY A 79 -14.00 10.90 0.71
N THR A 80 -14.95 10.59 1.61
CA THR A 80 -15.69 11.60 2.37
C THR A 80 -14.79 12.39 3.31
N LYS A 81 -15.18 13.64 3.60
CA LYS A 81 -14.45 14.55 4.50
C LYS A 81 -14.72 14.27 5.98
N GLU A 82 -15.58 13.29 6.30
CA GLU A 82 -16.03 13.02 7.65
C GLU A 82 -15.08 12.10 8.44
N PRO A 83 -15.10 12.15 9.79
CA PRO A 83 -14.05 11.59 10.65
C PRO A 83 -13.93 10.05 10.65
N THR A 84 -14.81 9.35 9.95
CA THR A 84 -14.91 7.87 9.91
C THR A 84 -14.35 7.26 8.61
N ALA A 85 -13.70 8.07 7.77
CA ALA A 85 -13.54 7.81 6.33
C ALA A 85 -12.54 6.70 5.91
N ILE A 86 -11.73 6.12 6.80
CA ILE A 86 -10.78 5.06 6.44
C ILE A 86 -10.96 3.82 7.32
N PRO A 87 -11.57 2.74 6.79
CA PRO A 87 -11.75 1.53 7.57
C PRO A 87 -10.40 0.84 7.82
N ARG A 88 -10.12 0.49 9.07
CA ARG A 88 -8.91 -0.26 9.48
C ARG A 88 -8.74 -1.57 8.71
N SER A 89 -9.85 -2.24 8.40
CA SER A 89 -9.86 -3.48 7.61
C SER A 89 -9.28 -3.27 6.21
N ALA A 90 -9.69 -2.23 5.49
CA ALA A 90 -9.18 -1.97 4.13
C ALA A 90 -7.68 -1.66 4.13
N ILE A 91 -7.19 -0.87 5.09
CA ILE A 91 -5.75 -0.62 5.23
C ILE A 91 -5.00 -1.91 5.60
N THR A 92 -5.56 -2.74 6.47
CA THR A 92 -4.96 -4.02 6.85
C THR A 92 -4.85 -4.97 5.67
N GLU A 93 -5.90 -5.09 4.84
CA GLU A 93 -5.85 -5.91 3.63
C GLU A 93 -4.83 -5.37 2.61
N ALA A 94 -4.79 -4.06 2.40
CA ALA A 94 -3.79 -3.46 1.53
C ALA A 94 -2.36 -3.64 2.06
N LEU A 95 -2.14 -3.56 3.38
CA LEU A 95 -0.84 -3.85 4.00
C LEU A 95 -0.42 -5.30 3.78
N LYS A 96 -1.34 -6.27 3.88
CA LYS A 96 -1.03 -7.69 3.60
C LYS A 96 -0.52 -7.88 2.17
N VAL A 97 -1.10 -7.15 1.20
CA VAL A 97 -0.64 -7.17 -0.19
C VAL A 97 0.77 -6.58 -0.31
N LEU A 98 1.06 -5.48 0.41
CA LEU A 98 2.38 -4.82 0.42
C LEU A 98 3.49 -5.63 1.10
N ILE A 99 3.15 -6.49 2.06
CA ILE A 99 4.15 -7.32 2.76
C ILE A 99 4.49 -8.58 1.94
N ASP A 100 3.62 -8.99 1.02
CA ASP A 100 3.88 -10.14 0.16
C ASP A 100 4.83 -9.79 -1.00
N VAL A 101 6.09 -10.19 -0.82
CA VAL A 101 7.20 -10.00 -1.78
C VAL A 101 6.87 -10.44 -3.22
N ARG A 102 5.92 -11.37 -3.40
CA ARG A 102 5.51 -11.86 -4.72
C ARG A 102 4.72 -10.84 -5.53
N ASN A 103 4.28 -9.74 -4.92
CA ASN A 103 3.54 -8.68 -5.58
C ASN A 103 4.43 -7.53 -6.08
N HIS A 104 5.73 -7.53 -5.76
CA HIS A 104 6.64 -6.42 -6.08
C HIS A 104 7.24 -6.55 -7.50
N PRO A 105 7.56 -5.41 -8.15
CA PRO A 105 7.34 -4.03 -7.69
C PRO A 105 5.86 -3.61 -7.72
N VAL A 106 5.43 -2.85 -6.70
CA VAL A 106 4.02 -2.47 -6.51
C VAL A 106 3.84 -0.95 -6.54
N LEU A 107 2.79 -0.47 -7.20
CA LEU A 107 2.37 0.93 -7.17
C LEU A 107 1.12 1.10 -6.31
N ILE A 108 1.19 1.97 -5.31
CA ILE A 108 0.05 2.38 -4.50
C ILE A 108 -0.51 3.68 -5.06
N HIS A 109 -1.80 3.73 -5.33
CA HIS A 109 -2.42 5.01 -5.67
C HIS A 109 -3.88 5.14 -5.22
N CYS A 110 -4.31 6.39 -5.18
CA CYS A 110 -5.71 6.77 -5.09
C CYS A 110 -5.95 7.87 -6.13
N LYS A 111 -6.98 8.71 -5.96
CA LYS A 111 -7.23 9.83 -6.88
C LYS A 111 -6.06 10.81 -7.01
N ARG A 112 -5.44 11.20 -5.89
CA ARG A 112 -4.38 12.23 -5.84
C ARG A 112 -3.09 11.80 -5.13
N GLY A 113 -3.04 10.58 -4.61
CA GLY A 113 -1.86 10.07 -3.90
C GLY A 113 -1.58 10.73 -2.55
N LYS A 114 -2.58 11.36 -1.92
CA LYS A 114 -2.46 12.17 -0.70
C LYS A 114 -2.97 11.44 0.53
N HIS A 115 -4.29 11.47 0.76
CA HIS A 115 -4.95 10.99 1.99
C HIS A 115 -4.86 9.46 2.14
N ARG A 116 -5.62 8.70 1.34
CA ARG A 116 -5.67 7.24 1.42
C ARG A 116 -4.31 6.57 1.22
N THR A 117 -3.59 6.98 0.19
CA THR A 117 -2.22 6.52 -0.09
C THR A 117 -1.27 6.89 1.05
N GLY A 118 -1.37 8.11 1.58
CA GLY A 118 -0.53 8.56 2.69
C GLY A 118 -0.80 7.79 3.98
N CYS A 119 -2.07 7.47 4.28
CA CYS A 119 -2.41 6.63 5.42
C CYS A 119 -1.82 5.22 5.28
N LEU A 120 -1.96 4.59 4.10
CA LEU A 120 -1.39 3.26 3.87
C LEU A 120 0.14 3.26 3.98
N VAL A 121 0.81 4.23 3.35
CA VAL A 121 2.27 4.37 3.44
C VAL A 121 2.70 4.67 4.87
N GLY A 122 1.98 5.52 5.60
CA GLY A 122 2.29 5.81 7.00
C GLY A 122 2.14 4.57 7.90
N CYS A 123 1.11 3.74 7.68
CA CYS A 123 0.99 2.46 8.38
C CYS A 123 2.12 1.48 8.04
N LEU A 124 2.60 1.49 6.79
CA LEU A 124 3.81 0.74 6.40
C LEU A 124 5.05 1.26 7.16
N ARG A 125 5.24 2.58 7.27
CA ARG A 125 6.34 3.17 8.06
C ARG A 125 6.28 2.78 9.53
N LYS A 126 5.08 2.72 10.12
CA LYS A 126 4.88 2.21 11.49
C LYS A 126 5.29 0.74 11.61
N LEU A 127 4.97 -0.10 10.63
CA LEU A 127 5.46 -1.48 10.59
C LEU A 127 6.99 -1.57 10.46
N GLN A 128 7.62 -0.59 9.82
CA GLN A 128 9.07 -0.44 9.73
C GLN A 128 9.69 0.21 10.99
N ASN A 129 8.93 0.36 12.08
CA ASN A 129 9.35 0.96 13.35
C ASN A 129 9.81 2.44 13.25
N TRP A 130 9.27 3.21 12.30
CA TRP A 130 9.47 4.66 12.31
C TRP A 130 8.73 5.30 13.49
N CYS A 131 9.26 6.39 14.03
CA CYS A 131 8.56 7.15 15.06
C CYS A 131 7.37 7.92 14.46
N ASP A 132 6.30 8.10 15.24
CA ASP A 132 5.07 8.73 14.76
C ASP A 132 5.32 10.14 14.18
N SER A 133 6.26 10.89 14.72
CA SER A 133 6.64 12.22 14.20
C SER A 133 7.13 12.17 12.75
N SER A 134 8.04 11.24 12.43
CA SER A 134 8.55 11.07 11.06
C SER A 134 7.47 10.55 10.10
N VAL A 135 6.59 9.67 10.59
CA VAL A 135 5.44 9.18 9.81
C VAL A 135 4.51 10.34 9.42
N VAL A 136 4.17 11.19 10.39
CA VAL A 136 3.29 12.35 10.17
C VAL A 136 3.96 13.39 9.28
N GLU A 137 5.27 13.60 9.41
CA GLU A 137 6.04 14.50 8.54
C GLU A 137 6.02 14.04 7.07
N GLU A 138 6.30 12.76 6.81
CA GLU A 138 6.23 12.19 5.45
C GLU A 138 4.81 12.33 4.88
N TYR A 139 3.78 12.02 5.68
CA TYR A 139 2.39 12.22 5.27
C TYR A 139 2.10 13.68 4.90
N LYS A 140 2.45 14.64 5.75
CA LYS A 140 2.21 16.07 5.54
C LYS A 140 2.96 16.57 4.31
N HIS A 141 4.19 16.10 4.08
CA HIS A 141 4.97 16.43 2.89
C HIS A 141 4.20 16.11 1.60
N PHE A 142 3.72 14.86 1.45
CA PHE A 142 2.98 14.45 0.25
C PHE A 142 1.56 15.01 0.16
N ALA A 143 0.91 15.25 1.31
CA ALA A 143 -0.41 15.88 1.32
C ALA A 143 -0.32 17.37 0.95
N GLY A 144 0.80 18.04 1.27
CA GLY A 144 1.03 19.47 1.08
C GLY A 144 -0.01 20.30 1.82
N SER A 145 -0.46 21.41 1.22
CA SER A 145 -1.49 22.31 1.80
C SER A 145 -2.87 21.67 2.05
N LYS A 146 -3.07 20.40 1.65
CA LYS A 146 -4.34 19.68 1.79
C LYS A 146 -4.23 18.51 2.78
N TRP A 147 -3.27 18.53 3.70
CA TRP A 147 -3.20 17.57 4.80
C TRP A 147 -4.45 17.66 5.68
N ARG A 148 -4.80 16.55 6.36
CA ARG A 148 -6.00 16.45 7.20
C ARG A 148 -5.63 15.99 8.59
N GLU A 149 -6.16 16.68 9.59
CA GLU A 149 -6.02 16.29 11.00
C GLU A 149 -6.59 14.89 11.28
N THR A 150 -7.66 14.50 10.56
CA THR A 150 -8.27 13.16 10.67
C THR A 150 -7.30 12.05 10.30
N ASP A 151 -6.48 12.26 9.26
CA ASP A 151 -5.53 11.27 8.78
C ASP A 151 -4.33 11.17 9.74
N VAL A 152 -3.92 12.29 10.34
CA VAL A 152 -2.87 12.33 11.38
C VAL A 152 -3.31 11.53 12.60
N ARG A 153 -4.50 11.82 13.15
CA ARG A 153 -5.06 11.05 14.29
C ARG A 153 -5.25 9.57 13.95
N TYR A 154 -5.61 9.27 12.70
CA TYR A 154 -5.70 7.88 12.25
C TYR A 154 -4.33 7.19 12.34
N LEU A 155 -3.27 7.81 11.81
CA LEU A 155 -1.91 7.27 11.85
C LEU A 155 -1.41 7.07 13.28
N GLU A 156 -1.63 8.04 14.17
CA GLU A 156 -1.26 7.94 15.58
C GLU A 156 -2.00 6.78 16.28
N SER A 157 -3.30 6.61 16.02
CA SER A 157 -4.12 5.56 16.64
C SER A 157 -4.07 4.19 15.97
N PHE A 158 -3.37 4.05 14.84
CA PHE A 158 -3.28 2.78 14.13
C PHE A 158 -2.26 1.86 14.80
N ASP A 159 -2.74 0.75 15.38
CA ASP A 159 -1.89 -0.27 16.00
C ASP A 159 -1.44 -1.33 14.98
N VAL A 160 -0.13 -1.48 14.83
CA VAL A 160 0.52 -2.46 13.94
C VAL A 160 0.84 -3.78 14.65
N SER A 161 0.64 -3.87 15.97
CA SER A 161 1.03 -5.03 16.79
C SER A 161 0.39 -6.33 16.32
N CYS A 162 -0.89 -6.29 15.93
CA CYS A 162 -1.59 -7.46 15.41
C CYS A 162 -0.94 -8.00 14.13
N ILE A 163 -0.57 -7.12 13.19
CA ILE A 163 0.10 -7.52 11.94
C ILE A 163 1.49 -8.06 12.26
N ARG A 164 2.25 -7.39 13.15
CA ARG A 164 3.58 -7.83 13.56
C ARG A 164 3.55 -9.23 14.20
N HIS A 165 2.64 -9.47 15.14
CA HIS A 165 2.46 -10.80 15.75
C HIS A 165 2.04 -11.86 14.72
N CYS A 166 1.19 -11.50 13.75
CA CYS A 166 0.84 -12.42 12.67
C CYS A 166 2.06 -12.81 11.82
N LEU A 167 2.90 -11.84 11.44
CA LEU A 167 4.12 -12.08 10.67
C LEU A 167 5.11 -12.92 11.47
N GLU A 168 5.36 -12.54 12.73
CA GLU A 168 6.21 -13.30 13.65
C GLU A 168 5.71 -14.74 13.80
N SER A 169 4.40 -14.97 13.95
CA SER A 169 3.81 -16.32 14.01
C SER A 169 4.03 -17.12 12.72
N ILE A 170 3.98 -16.48 11.54
CA ILE A 170 4.29 -17.15 10.26
C ILE A 170 5.78 -17.51 10.19
N ILE A 171 6.64 -16.56 10.56
CA ILE A 171 8.10 -16.72 10.62
C ILE A 171 8.44 -17.87 11.59
N TYR A 172 7.94 -17.83 12.83
CA TYR A 172 8.15 -18.87 13.82
C TYR A 172 7.56 -20.23 13.41
N ARG A 173 6.47 -20.30 12.66
CA ARG A 173 6.01 -21.58 12.10
C ARG A 173 6.96 -22.10 11.03
N TYR A 174 7.47 -21.23 10.17
CA TYR A 174 8.44 -21.61 9.14
C TYR A 174 9.76 -22.11 9.75
N TYR A 175 10.32 -21.36 10.70
CA TYR A 175 11.55 -21.74 11.42
C TYR A 175 11.32 -22.88 12.43
N GLY A 176 10.18 -22.89 13.13
CA GLY A 176 9.79 -23.92 14.09
C GLY A 176 9.44 -25.28 13.46
N SER A 177 9.11 -25.31 12.17
CA SER A 177 9.04 -26.54 11.39
C SER A 177 10.43 -27.17 11.12
N ARG A 178 11.52 -26.40 11.31
CA ARG A 178 12.90 -26.90 11.26
C ARG A 178 13.55 -27.09 12.64
N THR A 179 13.04 -26.46 13.69
CA THR A 179 13.55 -26.68 15.05
C THR A 179 12.42 -26.53 16.06
N ARG A 180 11.90 -27.66 16.55
CA ARG A 180 10.98 -27.68 17.69
C ARG A 180 11.70 -27.18 18.93
N ARG A 181 11.43 -25.94 19.32
CA ARG A 181 11.24 -25.45 20.71
C ARG A 181 11.40 -23.92 20.72
N LEU A 182 10.34 -23.19 21.06
CA LEU A 182 10.23 -22.52 22.36
C LEU A 182 8.85 -21.84 22.50
N LEU A 183 8.39 -21.82 23.74
CA LEU A 183 7.05 -21.47 24.19
C LEU A 183 6.81 -19.95 24.14
N CYS A 184 5.64 -19.53 23.69
CA CYS A 184 5.08 -18.24 24.10
C CYS A 184 4.05 -18.50 25.20
N ALA A 185 4.24 -17.83 26.33
CA ALA A 185 3.42 -17.96 27.53
C ALA A 185 1.98 -17.52 27.26
N LYS A 186 1.03 -18.26 27.85
CA LYS A 186 -0.39 -17.89 27.90
C LYS A 186 -0.53 -16.58 28.67
N GLU A 187 -0.98 -15.52 28.01
CA GLU A 187 -1.71 -14.46 28.71
C GLU A 187 -3.20 -14.79 28.67
N ASN A 188 -3.78 -14.79 29.87
CA ASN A 188 -5.16 -15.15 30.17
C ASN A 188 -6.12 -14.13 29.55
N LEU A 189 -6.96 -14.59 28.62
CA LEU A 189 -8.24 -13.95 28.33
C LEU A 189 -9.35 -14.86 28.86
N GLN A 190 -9.99 -14.40 29.94
CA GLN A 190 -11.21 -14.98 30.51
C GLN A 190 -12.23 -15.20 29.39
N LYS A 191 -12.64 -16.46 29.20
CA LYS A 191 -13.78 -16.80 28.35
C LYS A 191 -15.07 -16.41 29.08
N PRO A 192 -16.03 -15.71 28.45
CA PRO A 192 -17.35 -15.59 29.02
C PRO A 192 -18.09 -16.93 28.92
N HIS A 193 -18.79 -17.25 30.01
CA HIS A 193 -19.65 -18.42 30.19
C HIS A 193 -20.79 -18.41 29.15
N MET A 194 -20.99 -19.52 28.43
CA MET A 194 -22.25 -19.79 27.73
C MET A 194 -22.79 -21.13 28.21
N THR A 195 -23.92 -21.06 28.90
CA THR A 195 -24.70 -22.16 29.45
C THR A 195 -25.44 -22.85 28.31
N TYR A 196 -25.34 -24.18 28.24
CA TYR A 196 -26.23 -24.98 27.39
C TYR A 196 -27.45 -25.38 28.23
N VAL A 197 -28.64 -25.09 27.71
CA VAL A 197 -29.89 -25.70 28.17
C VAL A 197 -30.17 -26.87 27.24
N LEU A 198 -30.60 -27.98 27.85
CA LEU A 198 -30.78 -29.34 27.32
C LEU A 198 -31.51 -29.42 25.97
#